data_AF-A0A832UGB1-F1
#
_entry.id   AF-A0A832UGB1-F1
#
_cell.length_a   1.000
_cell.length_b   1.000
_cell.length_c   1.000
_cell.angle_alpha   90.00
_cell.angle_beta   90.00
_cell.angle_gamma   90.00
#
_symmetry.space_group_name_H-M   'P 1'
#
loop_
_entity.id
_entity.type
_entity.pdbx_description
1 polymer ?
#
loop_
_entity_poly.entity_id
_entity_poly.type
_entity_poly.pdbx_seq_one_letter_code
_entity_poly.pdbx_strand_id
1 'polypeptide(L)' 'MARKKFNPEDVIGKPYRRGMLPYGGAVTRGRISFAVSEEQWLEDMRRLRSVLKTPDREP' A
#
# COMPACT_ATOMS: atom_id res chain seq x y z
N MET A 1 -22.73 3.34 -8.79
CA MET A 1 -21.58 4.26 -8.96
C MET A 1 -20.32 3.42 -9.02
N ALA A 2 -19.57 3.45 -10.13
CA ALA A 2 -18.29 2.75 -10.23
C ALA A 2 -17.30 3.41 -9.24
N ARG A 3 -16.79 2.67 -8.26
CA ARG A 3 -15.72 3.16 -7.39
C ARG A 3 -14.51 3.45 -8.27
N LYS A 4 -14.12 4.72 -8.38
CA LYS A 4 -12.90 5.11 -9.10
C LYS A 4 -11.73 4.42 -8.41
N LYS A 5 -11.03 3.56 -9.14
CA LYS A 5 -9.87 2.84 -8.62
C LYS A 5 -8.77 3.84 -8.27
N PHE A 6 -8.11 3.61 -7.14
CA PHE A 6 -7.00 4.47 -6.70
C PHE A 6 -5.80 4.28 -7.63
N ASN A 7 -5.31 5.36 -8.23
CA ASN A 7 -4.08 5.37 -9.00
C ASN A 7 -2.96 6.03 -8.18
N PRO A 8 -1.88 5.33 -7.81
CA PRO A 8 -0.76 5.89 -7.05
C PRO A 8 -0.11 7.11 -7.72
N GLU A 9 0.04 7.09 -9.05
CA GLU A 9 0.72 8.15 -9.79
C GLU A 9 0.00 9.50 -9.67
N ASP A 10 -1.33 9.47 -9.48
CA ASP A 10 -2.14 10.68 -9.33
C ASP A 10 -1.82 11.45 -8.04
N VAL A 11 -1.20 10.82 -7.03
CA VAL A 11 -0.97 11.43 -5.71
C VAL A 11 0.49 11.75 -5.41
N ILE A 12 1.44 11.14 -6.13
CA ILE A 12 2.87 11.37 -5.93
C ILE A 12 3.21 12.85 -6.13
N GLY A 13 4.06 13.40 -5.26
CA GLY A 13 4.47 14.80 -5.27
C GLY A 13 3.45 15.79 -4.69
N LYS A 14 2.21 15.36 -4.42
CA LYS A 14 1.20 16.22 -3.78
C LYS A 14 1.45 16.32 -2.27
N PRO A 15 1.07 17.43 -1.62
CA PRO A 15 1.04 17.52 -0.16
C PRO A 15 0.16 16.40 0.42
N TYR A 16 0.65 15.74 1.47
CA TYR A 16 -0.11 14.67 2.10
C TYR A 16 -1.35 15.22 2.82
N ARG A 17 -2.49 14.53 2.65
CA ARG A 17 -3.70 14.71 3.43
C ARG A 17 -4.21 13.34 3.88
N ARG A 18 -4.81 13.29 5.07
CA ARG A 18 -5.38 12.06 5.63
C ARG A 18 -6.37 11.45 4.63
N GLY A 19 -6.21 10.16 4.33
CA GLY A 19 -7.04 9.42 3.38
C GLY A 19 -6.52 9.37 1.94
N MET A 20 -5.41 10.05 1.61
CA MET A 20 -4.82 10.00 0.26
C MET A 20 -4.03 8.72 -0.04
N LEU A 21 -3.65 7.95 0.98
CA LEU A 21 -2.84 6.74 0.86
C LEU A 21 -3.61 5.53 1.43
N PRO A 22 -4.68 5.06 0.77
CA PRO A 22 -5.57 4.02 1.31
C PRO A 22 -4.89 2.67 1.49
N TYR A 23 -3.89 2.35 0.66
CA TYR A 23 -3.16 1.08 0.68
C TYR A 23 -1.73 1.21 1.23
N GLY A 24 -1.37 2.40 1.71
CA GLY A 24 -0.04 2.72 2.21
C GLY A 24 0.80 3.57 1.25
N GLY A 25 1.99 3.94 1.70
CA GLY A 25 2.92 4.81 0.99
C GLY A 25 3.89 5.49 1.94
N ALA A 26 4.65 6.45 1.41
CA ALA A 26 5.61 7.23 2.17
C ALA A 26 5.44 8.73 1.91
N VAL A 27 5.72 9.52 2.95
CA VAL A 27 5.67 10.98 2.91
C VAL A 27 7.04 11.51 3.29
N THR A 28 7.61 12.35 2.43
CA THR A 28 8.90 13.01 2.64
C THR A 28 8.68 14.52 2.61
N ARG A 29 9.11 15.23 3.66
CA ARG A 29 8.97 16.70 3.78
C ARG A 29 7.53 17.19 3.51
N GLY A 30 6.54 16.45 4.03
CA GLY A 30 5.11 16.78 3.89
C GLY A 30 4.49 16.46 2.52
N ARG A 31 5.24 15.86 1.59
CA ARG A 31 4.76 15.47 0.25
C ARG A 31 4.82 13.96 0.08
N ILE A 32 3.88 13.41 -0.68
CA ILE A 32 3.84 11.98 -0.97
C ILE A 32 5.03 11.64 -1.88
N SER A 33 5.95 10.82 -1.39
CA SER A 33 7.12 10.36 -2.16
C SER A 33 6.86 9.03 -2.88
N PHE A 34 5.95 8.22 -2.34
CA PHE A 34 5.54 6.94 -2.91
C PHE A 34 4.13 6.58 -2.43
N ALA A 35 3.36 5.87 -3.25
CA ALA A 35 2.02 5.39 -2.94
C ALA A 35 1.86 3.95 -3.44
N VAL A 36 1.15 3.13 -2.66
CA VAL A 36 0.93 1.70 -2.95
C VAL A 36 -0.38 1.53 -3.71
N SER A 37 -0.36 0.75 -4.79
CA SER A 37 -1.59 0.34 -5.50
C SER A 37 -2.38 -0.72 -4.74
N GLU A 38 -3.66 -0.87 -5.05
CA GLU A 38 -4.50 -1.93 -4.48
C GLU A 38 -3.91 -3.32 -4.77
N GLU A 39 -3.41 -3.53 -5.98
CA GLU A 39 -2.84 -4.80 -6.43
C GLU A 39 -1.59 -5.18 -5.64
N GLN A 40 -0.67 -4.23 -5.46
CA GLN A 40 0.55 -4.46 -4.68
C GLN A 40 0.20 -4.79 -3.23
N TRP A 41 -0.73 -4.05 -2.62
CA TRP A 41 -1.17 -4.33 -1.26
C TRP A 41 -1.82 -5.72 -1.13
N LEU A 42 -2.67 -6.12 -2.08
CA LEU A 42 -3.27 -7.45 -2.10
C LEU A 42 -2.22 -8.56 -2.24
N GLU A 43 -1.20 -8.34 -3.06
CA GLU A 43 -0.09 -9.27 -3.23
C GLU A 43 0.73 -9.40 -1.95
N ASP A 44 1.10 -8.27 -1.33
CA ASP A 44 1.87 -8.25 -0.08
C ASP A 44 1.10 -8.94 1.06
N MET A 45 -0.20 -8.67 1.19
CA MET A 45 -1.04 -9.34 2.18
C MET A 45 -1.17 -10.84 1.92
N ARG A 46 -1.19 -11.28 0.66
CA ARG A 46 -1.19 -12.70 0.30
C ARG A 46 0.12 -13.37 0.72
N ARG A 47 1.26 -12.73 0.45
CA ARG A 47 2.60 -13.22 0.86
C ARG A 47 2.72 -13.28 2.38
N LEU A 48 2.31 -12.22 3.09
CA LEU A 48 2.30 -12.17 4.55
C LEU A 48 1.49 -13.32 5.15
N ARG A 49 0.28 -13.57 4.63
CA ARG A 49 -0.55 -14.70 5.07
C ARG A 49 0.09 -16.06 4.80
N SER A 50 0.88 -16.20 3.73
CA SER A 50 1.61 -17.44 3.44
C SER A 50 2.72 -17.69 4.45
N VAL A 51 3.47 -16.65 4.83
CA VAL A 51 4.54 -16.76 5.83
C VAL A 51 3.94 -17.07 7.21
N LEU A 52 2.88 -16.35 7.61
CA LEU A 52 2.21 -16.56 8.90
C LEU A 52 1.51 -17.93 9.03
N LYS A 53 1.20 -18.60 7.92
CA LYS A 53 0.63 -19.96 7.92
C LYS A 53 1.69 -21.06 7.96
N THR A 54 2.96 -20.72 7.84
CA THR A 54 4.05 -21.69 7.99
C THR A 54 4.44 -21.67 9.46
N PRO A 55 4.05 -22.65 10.29
CA PRO A 55 4.61 -22.76 11.63
C PRO A 55 6.13 -22.94 11.50
N ASP A 56 6.88 -22.34 12.43
CA ASP A 56 8.31 -22.56 12.60
C ASP A 56 8.67 -24.02 12.33
N ARG A 57 9.42 -24.27 11.26
CA ARG A 57 10.10 -25.55 11.10
C ARG A 57 11.27 -25.54 12.07
N GLU A 58 11.04 -26.02 13.28
CA GLU A 58 12.10 -26.46 14.19
C GLU A 58 12.88 -27.62 13.53
N PRO A 59 14.22 -27.58 13.51
CA PRO A 59 15.06 -28.77 13.68
C PRO A 59 15.40 -29.02 15.15
#